data_AF-A0A6B3H1W0-F1
#
_entry.id   AF-A0A6B3H1W0-F1
#
_cell.length_a   1.000
_cell.length_b   1.000
_cell.length_c   1.000
_cell.angle_alpha   90.00
_cell.angle_beta   90.00
_cell.angle_gamma   90.00
#
_symmetry.space_group_name_H-M   'P 1'
#
loop_
_entity.id
_entity.type
_entity.pdbx_description
1 polymer ?
#
loop_
_entity_poly.entity_id
_entity_poly.type
_entity_poly.pdbx_seq_one_letter_code
_entity_poly.pdbx_strand_id
1 'polypeptide(L)'
;EIADDRPAAGKRLPPSKRPGGARMELVISNDAPNTVEVLYTGPVTGTITLRACAGCERYSASEGPRRACRASGRNYPKARLQLPAG
;
A
#
# COMPACT_ATOMS: atom_id res chain seq x y z
N GLU A 1 -16.91 -5.20 -29.15
CA GLU A 1 -17.41 -4.46 -27.97
C GLU A 1 -17.74 -5.49 -26.90
N ILE A 2 -16.87 -5.65 -25.91
CA ILE A 2 -17.14 -6.51 -24.75
C ILE A 2 -17.47 -5.54 -23.64
N ALA A 3 -18.76 -5.48 -23.29
CA ALA A 3 -19.18 -4.81 -22.08
C ALA A 3 -18.63 -5.61 -20.90
N ASP A 4 -17.50 -5.16 -20.36
CA ASP A 4 -17.03 -5.60 -19.04
C ASP A 4 -18.05 -5.11 -18.02
N ASP A 5 -19.02 -5.98 -17.74
CA ASP A 5 -19.99 -5.82 -16.67
C ASP A 5 -19.19 -5.72 -15.36
N ARG A 6 -18.91 -4.48 -14.93
CA ARG A 6 -18.19 -4.21 -13.69
C ARG A 6 -19.02 -4.82 -12.57
N PRO A 7 -18.53 -5.84 -11.84
CA PRO A 7 -19.30 -6.44 -10.78
C PRO A 7 -19.69 -5.34 -9.79
N ALA A 8 -20.98 -5.25 -9.47
CA ALA A 8 -21.47 -4.31 -8.48
C ALA A 8 -20.65 -4.51 -7.19
N ALA A 9 -19.98 -3.45 -6.75
CA ALA A 9 -19.24 -3.46 -5.49
C ALA A 9 -20.15 -4.05 -4.39
N GLY A 10 -19.59 -4.99 -3.62
CA GLY A 10 -20.33 -5.92 -2.76
C GLY A 10 -21.50 -5.28 -2.01
N LYS A 11 -22.64 -5.98 -1.99
CA LYS A 11 -23.95 -5.57 -1.43
C LYS A 11 -23.92 -5.13 0.04
N ARG A 12 -22.79 -5.23 0.74
CA ARG A 12 -22.64 -4.93 2.15
C ARG A 12 -21.32 -4.22 2.38
N LEU A 13 -21.38 -3.08 3.08
CA LEU A 13 -20.19 -2.43 3.60
C LEU A 13 -19.41 -3.41 4.48
N PRO A 14 -18.07 -3.45 4.39
CA PRO A 14 -17.25 -4.17 5.34
C PRO A 14 -17.65 -3.78 6.77
N PRO A 15 -17.71 -4.74 7.71
CA PRO A 15 -18.09 -4.45 9.08
C PRO A 15 -17.18 -3.37 9.68
N SER A 16 -17.77 -2.35 10.31
CA SER A 16 -17.04 -1.21 10.88
C SER A 16 -16.29 -1.53 12.19
N LYS A 17 -16.56 -2.70 12.79
CA LYS A 17 -15.92 -3.13 14.03
C LYS A 17 -14.56 -3.75 13.71
N ARG A 18 -13.52 -3.27 14.40
CA ARG A 18 -12.18 -3.88 14.33
C ARG A 18 -12.25 -5.32 14.83
N PRO A 19 -11.76 -6.32 14.08
CA PRO A 19 -11.61 -7.67 14.57
C PRO A 19 -10.77 -7.69 15.85
N GLY A 20 -11.16 -8.50 16.83
CA GLY A 20 -10.32 -8.83 17.98
C GLY A 20 -9.20 -9.80 17.60
N GLY A 21 -8.25 -10.05 18.51
CA GLY A 21 -7.17 -11.02 18.33
C GLY A 21 -5.79 -10.42 18.06
N ALA A 22 -4.81 -11.30 17.80
CA ALA A 22 -3.43 -10.91 17.52
C ALA A 22 -3.34 -10.07 16.24
N ARG A 23 -2.39 -9.12 16.23
CA ARG A 23 -2.15 -8.23 15.10
C ARG A 23 -0.76 -8.43 14.52
N MET A 24 -0.67 -8.31 13.21
CA MET A 24 0.56 -8.38 12.44
C MET A 24 0.96 -6.97 11.99
N GLU A 25 2.25 -6.65 12.10
CA GLU A 25 2.79 -5.39 11.58
C GLU A 25 3.01 -5.51 10.06
N LEU A 26 2.38 -4.61 9.31
CA LEU A 26 2.71 -4.35 7.91
C LEU A 26 3.39 -2.98 7.81
N VAL A 27 4.61 -2.96 7.30
CA VAL A 27 5.35 -1.72 7.06
C VAL A 27 5.40 -1.44 5.56
N ILE A 28 4.85 -0.31 5.15
CA ILE A 28 4.86 0.15 3.76
C ILE A 28 5.81 1.34 3.68
N SER A 29 6.74 1.30 2.73
CA SER A 29 7.72 2.38 2.47
C SER A 29 7.56 2.91 1.05
N ASN A 30 7.66 4.23 0.87
CA ASN A 30 7.55 4.87 -0.46
C ASN A 30 8.93 5.31 -0.98
N ASP A 31 9.45 4.64 -2.01
CA ASP A 31 10.67 5.02 -2.77
C ASP A 31 10.33 5.86 -4.03
N ALA A 32 9.09 6.32 -4.18
CA ALA A 32 8.69 7.08 -5.35
C ALA A 32 8.93 8.59 -5.18
N PRO A 33 9.23 9.32 -6.27
CA PRO A 33 9.29 10.79 -6.25
C PRO A 33 7.92 11.46 -6.02
N ASN A 34 6.84 10.67 -6.02
CA ASN A 34 5.47 11.15 -5.87
C ASN A 34 4.80 10.58 -4.61
N THR A 35 3.79 11.30 -4.14
CA THR A 35 2.87 10.80 -3.10
C THR A 35 2.12 9.58 -3.61
N VAL A 36 1.90 8.61 -2.71
CA VAL A 36 1.18 7.36 -2.99
C VAL A 36 0.03 7.21 -2.01
N GLU A 37 -1.14 6.89 -2.53
CA GLU A 37 -2.30 6.44 -1.75
C GLU A 37 -2.39 4.91 -1.82
N VAL A 38 -2.57 4.26 -0.67
CA VAL A 38 -2.73 2.81 -0.58
C VAL A 38 -4.10 2.50 0.03
N LEU A 39 -4.91 1.79 -0.74
CA LEU A 39 -6.20 1.26 -0.31
C LEU A 39 -6.02 -0.22 0.05
N TYR A 40 -6.56 -0.63 1.19
CA TYR A 40 -6.52 -2.02 1.65
C TYR A 40 -7.89 -2.48 2.12
N THR A 41 -8.17 -3.76 1.90
CA THR A 41 -9.44 -4.39 2.27
C THR A 41 -9.23 -5.84 2.70
N GLY A 42 -10.11 -6.34 3.56
CA GLY A 42 -10.01 -7.63 4.23
C GLY A 42 -10.92 -7.63 5.48
N PRO A 43 -10.51 -8.26 6.59
CA PRO A 43 -11.21 -8.12 7.87
C PRO A 43 -11.36 -6.66 8.36
N VAL A 44 -10.51 -5.77 7.85
CA VAL A 44 -10.62 -4.31 7.97
C VAL A 44 -10.39 -3.65 6.61
N THR A 45 -11.08 -2.55 6.37
CA THR A 45 -10.89 -1.71 5.18
C THR A 45 -10.35 -0.34 5.61
N GLY A 46 -9.43 0.21 4.84
CA GLY A 46 -8.91 1.54 5.09
C GLY A 46 -8.02 2.06 3.97
N THR A 47 -7.54 3.27 4.20
CA THR A 47 -6.69 4.01 3.27
C THR A 47 -5.57 4.67 4.05
N ILE A 48 -4.38 4.71 3.47
CA ILE A 48 -3.27 5.54 3.96
C ILE A 48 -2.65 6.33 2.82
N THR A 49 -2.04 7.46 3.17
CA THR A 49 -1.27 8.29 2.24
C THR A 49 0.18 8.36 2.70
N LEU A 50 1.11 8.10 1.78
CA LEU A 50 2.55 8.19 1.98
C LEU A 50 3.08 9.36 1.15
N ARG A 51 3.74 10.31 1.81
CA ARG A 51 4.40 11.44 1.13
C ARG A 51 5.44 10.94 0.11
N ALA A 52 5.75 11.78 -0.86
CA ALA A 52 6.86 11.58 -1.78
C ALA A 52 8.19 11.40 -1.02
N CYS A 53 9.08 10.56 -1.56
CA CYS A 53 10.45 10.49 -1.10
C CYS A 53 11.26 11.68 -1.64
N ALA A 54 11.85 12.45 -0.73
CA ALA A 54 12.69 13.59 -1.07
C ALA A 54 13.97 13.11 -1.80
N GLY A 55 14.19 13.65 -3.00
CA GLY A 55 15.35 13.30 -3.84
C GLY A 55 15.32 11.86 -4.36
N CYS A 56 14.18 11.18 -4.36
CA CYS A 56 13.98 9.95 -5.12
C CYS A 56 13.74 10.30 -6.59
N GLU A 57 14.09 9.38 -7.47
CA GLU A 57 13.88 9.51 -8.91
C GLU A 57 13.28 8.22 -9.46
N ARG A 58 12.61 8.33 -10.60
CA ARG A 58 12.08 7.15 -11.28
C ARG A 58 13.24 6.42 -11.93
N TYR A 59 13.45 5.16 -11.54
CA TYR A 59 14.41 4.30 -12.23
C TYR A 59 13.97 4.03 -13.67
N SER A 60 14.95 3.91 -14.57
CA SER A 60 14.71 3.32 -15.88
C SER A 60 14.23 1.85 -15.74
N ALA A 61 13.52 1.35 -16.74
CA ALA A 61 12.96 -0.01 -16.71
C ALA A 61 14.06 -1.08 -16.55
N SER A 62 15.25 -0.85 -17.10
CA SER A 62 16.40 -1.75 -17.00
C SER A 62 17.11 -1.69 -15.65
N GLU A 63 17.05 -0.56 -14.94
CA GLU A 63 17.76 -0.37 -13.67
C GLU A 63 16.91 -0.70 -12.43
N GLY A 64 15.59 -0.62 -12.52
CA GLY A 64 14.66 -0.86 -11.42
C GLY A 64 14.96 -2.13 -10.61
N PRO A 65 15.07 -3.32 -11.25
CA PRO A 65 15.36 -4.58 -10.54
C PRO A 65 16.68 -4.58 -9.76
N ARG A 66 17.67 -3.79 -10.21
CA ARG A 66 18.99 -3.72 -9.56
C ARG A 66 19.04 -2.66 -8.47
N ARG A 67 18.34 -1.54 -8.62
CA ARG A 67 18.46 -0.37 -7.73
C ARG A 67 17.38 -0.30 -6.64
N ALA A 68 16.12 -0.62 -6.95
CA ALA A 68 14.98 -0.37 -6.06
C ALA A 68 15.11 -1.03 -4.67
N CYS A 69 15.69 -2.24 -4.59
CA CYS A 69 15.87 -2.97 -3.34
C CYS A 69 17.27 -2.81 -2.72
N ARG A 70 18.17 -2.06 -3.36
CA ARG A 70 19.58 -1.93 -2.92
C ARG A 70 19.92 -0.57 -2.32
N ALA A 71 19.02 0.38 -2.39
CA ALA A 71 19.17 1.68 -1.73
C ALA A 71 19.02 1.54 -0.20
N SER A 72 20.08 1.03 0.44
CA SER A 72 20.20 0.95 1.90
C SER A 72 20.60 2.30 2.50
N GLY A 73 20.14 2.59 3.71
CA GLY A 73 20.50 3.81 4.45
C GLY A 73 19.67 5.07 4.13
N ARG A 74 18.80 5.04 3.11
CA ARG A 74 17.86 6.14 2.85
C ARG A 74 16.63 6.07 3.76
N ASN A 75 16.19 7.22 4.27
CA ASN A 75 14.97 7.33 5.06
C ASN A 75 13.76 7.56 4.14
N TYR A 76 13.08 6.48 3.78
CA TYR A 76 11.82 6.54 3.04
C TYR A 76 10.65 6.96 3.93
N PRO A 77 9.65 7.70 3.42
CA PRO A 77 8.36 7.83 4.08
C PRO A 77 7.74 6.45 4.32
N LYS A 78 7.28 6.20 5.56
CA LYS A 78 6.72 4.90 5.96
C LYS A 78 5.39 5.05 6.67
N ALA A 79 4.58 4.00 6.55
CA ALA A 79 3.40 3.76 7.35
C ALA A 79 3.53 2.37 7.97
N ARG A 80 3.15 2.26 9.25
CA ARG A 80 3.06 1.00 9.98
C ARG A 80 1.58 0.73 10.24
N LEU A 81 1.10 -0.40 9.77
CA LEU A 81 -0.28 -0.84 9.96
C LEU A 81 -0.28 -2.04 10.89
N GLN A 82 -1.26 -2.06 11.80
CA GLN A 82 -1.51 -3.18 12.71
C GLN A 82 -2.77 -3.89 12.19
N LEU A 83 -2.56 -4.90 11.37
CA LEU A 83 -3.64 -5.64 10.72
C LEU A 83 -4.00 -6.88 11.53
N PRO A 84 -5.27 -7.31 11.58
CA PRO A 84 -5.63 -8.62 12.10
C PRO A 84 -4.85 -9.72 11.37
N ALA A 85 -4.56 -10.83 12.06
CA ALA A 85 -4.15 -12.05 11.37
C ALA A 85 -5.24 -12.44 10.35
N GLY A 86 -4.81 -12.79 9.13
CA GLY A 86 -5.69 -13.05 7.98
C GLY A 86 -6.62 -14.24 8.16
#